data_AF-A0A5U9XAA4-F1
#
_entry.id   AF-A0A5U9XAA4-F1
#
_cell.length_a   1.000
_cell.length_b   1.000
_cell.length_c   1.000
_cell.angle_alpha   90.00
_cell.angle_beta   90.00
_cell.angle_gamma   90.00
#
_symmetry.space_group_name_H-M   'P 1'
#
loop_
_entity.id
_entity.type
_entity.pdbx_description
1 polymer ?
#
loop_
_entity_poly.entity_id
_entity_poly.type
_entity_poly.pdbx_seq_one_letter_code
_entity_poly.pdbx_strand_id
1 'polypeptide(L)'
;MKHYLPLLMAMTSFCLVAPLVANDQFNQGMQQGNASKGQGASAIQGFKPAEVIPGYTDSPAESGYYGGVTSSGVDMTSPGSTALNTSETGKTITESILNTPPDNKPSLDAPFIAEGLAMKDKAETITGGGFDGCVDQPASFTEITTHQCLRDTKIEQYCTRTATITGDWKYTDEYREVTIPHSQFRFSMNGLNLVFSVTVPVAGTVESASLSVYAGLYFLNSRYNFMNTAFNVQLLTGQSGTFTIPVPSGFTVTEGQVLTGSGCTANGNCLPHGNGDRTIYESLVRGASTFTLKLRMKVREKEWVPRVEWSENCPFSKTEGAMTGSQCVEPGETRTVVVGGKTYSIHQDCWKWQDTYLTQTETEGTCGEFIKNPACTVTRSECADTVDGFCVSQQVTYSCERKKEGNGQICGGEFFCKDGSCAQAQTGTSNMLGQAVSALAAVAAAGEDVAALNGVDVRAFTGEAQHCKKMAVGFNNCCKDSGWGQDVGLSSCSSEEKALGKAKDKKLTVYVGEYCSKKVLGVCLEKKRGYCVFDSKLARIVQEQGRRDQLGVGFGKGKSPDCRGITVDELQRLDFGVMNFSDFYDDLNAGSEIPEDQALLKKAQDIIAEKMQENAP
;
A
#
# COMPACT_ATOMS: atom_id res chain seq x y z
N MET A 1 -34.07 71.93 -71.78
CA MET A 1 -33.46 70.98 -72.74
C MET A 1 -32.63 69.98 -71.94
N LYS A 2 -32.80 68.68 -72.21
CA LYS A 2 -32.01 67.58 -71.63
C LYS A 2 -30.51 67.76 -71.93
N HIS A 3 -29.62 67.47 -70.98
CA HIS A 3 -28.84 66.22 -70.96
C HIS A 3 -27.60 66.20 -70.02
N TYR A 4 -27.46 65.06 -69.32
CA TYR A 4 -26.29 64.31 -68.81
C TYR A 4 -25.44 64.78 -67.58
N LEU A 5 -25.55 63.94 -66.52
CA LEU A 5 -24.57 63.33 -65.58
C LEU A 5 -23.06 63.39 -65.98
N PRO A 6 -22.05 63.04 -65.12
CA PRO A 6 -22.09 62.55 -63.71
C PRO A 6 -20.91 62.95 -62.76
N LEU A 7 -20.99 62.46 -61.51
CA LEU A 7 -19.91 61.93 -60.62
C LEU A 7 -18.81 62.88 -60.08
N LEU A 8 -18.66 63.01 -58.75
CA LEU A 8 -17.89 62.09 -57.87
C LEU A 8 -17.68 62.61 -56.43
N MET A 9 -17.93 61.69 -55.51
CA MET A 9 -17.29 61.39 -54.21
C MET A 9 -17.22 62.42 -53.07
N ALA A 10 -17.97 62.03 -52.03
CA ALA A 10 -17.78 62.36 -50.63
C ALA A 10 -16.71 61.46 -49.98
N MET A 11 -16.10 61.96 -48.90
CA MET A 11 -15.55 61.14 -47.81
C MET A 11 -15.72 61.91 -46.49
N THR A 12 -16.48 61.35 -45.56
CA THR A 12 -16.47 61.75 -44.14
C THR A 12 -16.61 60.52 -43.27
N SER A 13 -15.66 60.40 -42.36
CA SER A 13 -15.56 59.43 -41.28
C SER A 13 -16.55 59.76 -40.17
N PHE A 14 -17.30 58.78 -39.66
CA PHE A 14 -17.94 58.84 -38.35
C PHE A 14 -18.05 57.42 -37.77
N CYS A 15 -17.43 57.22 -36.61
CA CYS A 15 -17.52 55.99 -35.83
C CYS A 15 -18.95 55.77 -35.33
N LEU A 16 -19.50 54.57 -35.54
CA LEU A 16 -20.68 54.06 -34.82
C LEU A 16 -20.32 52.74 -34.14
N VAL A 17 -20.39 52.77 -32.82
CA VAL A 17 -20.40 51.60 -31.95
C VAL A 17 -21.80 51.01 -32.02
N ALA A 18 -21.94 49.76 -32.45
CA ALA A 18 -23.22 49.03 -32.44
C ALA A 18 -23.14 47.88 -31.40
N PRO A 19 -24.11 47.74 -30.49
CA PRO A 19 -24.20 46.58 -29.62
C PRO A 19 -24.70 45.36 -30.42
N LEU A 20 -24.09 44.20 -30.17
CA LEU A 20 -24.54 42.91 -30.68
C LEU A 20 -25.94 42.59 -30.10
N VAL A 21 -26.99 42.73 -30.93
CA VAL A 21 -28.39 42.42 -30.57
C VAL A 21 -28.74 41.00 -31.00
N ALA A 22 -28.75 40.06 -30.06
CA ALA A 22 -29.36 38.74 -30.20
C ALA A 22 -30.92 38.77 -30.06
N ASN A 23 -31.54 39.96 -30.16
CA ASN A 23 -32.91 40.22 -29.65
C ASN A 23 -34.01 40.17 -30.73
N ASP A 24 -33.69 40.28 -32.02
CA ASP A 24 -34.70 40.56 -33.05
C ASP A 24 -35.57 39.34 -33.41
N GLN A 25 -34.98 38.15 -33.47
CA GLN A 25 -35.72 36.90 -33.71
C GLN A 25 -36.59 36.49 -32.51
N PHE A 26 -36.11 36.73 -31.29
CA PHE A 26 -36.87 36.50 -30.05
C PHE A 26 -38.08 37.44 -29.95
N ASN A 27 -37.90 38.73 -30.27
CA ASN A 27 -38.99 39.71 -30.28
C ASN A 27 -40.07 39.41 -31.32
N GLN A 28 -39.67 38.92 -32.50
CA GLN A 28 -40.62 38.50 -33.54
C GLN A 28 -41.46 37.30 -33.09
N GLY A 29 -40.85 36.30 -32.44
CA GLY A 29 -41.58 35.17 -31.84
C GLY A 29 -42.55 35.60 -30.73
N MET A 30 -42.13 36.54 -29.87
CA MET A 30 -42.95 37.12 -28.80
C MET A 30 -44.16 37.92 -29.33
N GLN A 31 -43.98 38.69 -30.41
CA GLN A 31 -45.09 39.40 -31.06
C GLN A 31 -46.10 38.45 -31.70
N GLN A 32 -45.63 37.38 -32.35
CA GLN A 32 -46.50 36.34 -32.91
C GLN A 32 -47.32 35.65 -31.80
N GLY A 33 -46.69 35.33 -30.66
CA GLY A 33 -47.38 34.74 -29.49
C GLY A 33 -48.44 35.66 -28.88
N ASN A 34 -48.16 36.97 -28.78
CA ASN A 34 -49.14 37.95 -28.31
C ASN A 34 -50.33 38.12 -29.28
N ALA A 35 -50.12 37.98 -30.59
CA ALA A 35 -51.19 38.05 -31.58
C ALA A 35 -52.17 36.85 -31.50
N SER A 36 -51.74 35.73 -30.89
CA SER A 36 -52.57 34.54 -30.66
C SER A 36 -53.30 34.54 -29.30
N LYS A 37 -53.09 35.58 -28.48
CA LYS A 37 -53.70 35.72 -27.14
C LYS A 37 -55.22 35.85 -27.26
N GLY A 38 -55.95 34.80 -26.88
CA GLY A 38 -57.41 34.74 -26.91
C GLY A 38 -58.02 33.63 -27.77
N GLN A 39 -57.25 33.00 -28.67
CA GLN A 39 -57.75 31.88 -29.49
C GLN A 39 -57.98 30.59 -28.67
N GLY A 40 -57.19 30.38 -27.60
CA GLY A 40 -57.33 29.20 -26.73
C GLY A 40 -58.64 29.16 -25.92
N ALA A 41 -59.17 30.32 -25.51
CA ALA A 41 -60.42 30.39 -24.75
C ALA A 41 -61.65 29.91 -25.56
N SER A 42 -61.62 30.08 -26.88
CA SER A 42 -62.67 29.60 -27.79
C SER A 42 -62.59 28.09 -28.07
N ALA A 43 -61.42 27.46 -27.90
CA ALA A 43 -61.22 26.04 -28.13
C ALA A 43 -61.70 25.15 -26.97
N ILE A 44 -61.85 25.70 -25.76
CA ILE A 44 -62.16 24.95 -24.54
C ILE A 44 -63.67 24.83 -24.29
N GLN A 45 -64.53 25.58 -25.01
CA GLN A 45 -65.99 25.56 -24.85
C GLN A 45 -66.67 24.21 -25.18
N GLY A 46 -65.94 23.22 -25.68
CA GLY A 46 -66.43 21.85 -25.95
C GLY A 46 -65.52 20.73 -25.45
N PHE A 47 -64.55 21.02 -24.57
CA PHE A 47 -63.61 20.01 -24.09
C PHE A 47 -64.31 19.01 -23.17
N LYS A 48 -64.36 17.75 -23.61
CA LYS A 48 -64.88 16.62 -22.82
C LYS A 48 -63.70 15.78 -22.32
N PRO A 49 -63.24 15.98 -21.07
CA PRO A 49 -61.97 15.45 -20.60
C PRO A 49 -61.88 13.91 -20.69
N ALA A 50 -63.00 13.22 -20.49
CA ALA A 50 -63.11 11.77 -20.59
C ALA A 50 -62.82 11.21 -22.00
N GLU A 51 -62.96 12.02 -23.06
CA GLU A 51 -62.72 11.61 -24.44
C GLU A 51 -61.28 11.88 -24.90
N VAL A 52 -60.54 12.75 -24.20
CA VAL A 52 -59.23 13.28 -24.67
C VAL A 52 -58.08 12.99 -23.72
N ILE A 53 -58.35 12.76 -22.43
CA ILE A 53 -57.33 12.50 -21.40
C ILE A 53 -57.38 11.01 -21.03
N PRO A 54 -56.39 10.19 -21.43
CA PRO A 54 -56.31 8.79 -21.05
C PRO A 54 -56.32 8.62 -19.53
N GLY A 55 -57.25 7.83 -19.00
CA GLY A 55 -57.36 7.58 -17.56
C GLY A 55 -58.15 8.63 -16.76
N TYR A 56 -58.76 9.62 -17.43
CA TYR A 56 -59.62 10.60 -16.76
C TYR A 56 -60.84 9.95 -16.09
N THR A 57 -61.06 10.32 -14.83
CA THR A 57 -62.23 9.94 -14.03
C THR A 57 -62.72 11.16 -13.26
N ASP A 58 -64.04 11.32 -13.13
CA ASP A 58 -64.67 12.37 -12.32
C ASP A 58 -64.47 12.14 -10.81
N SER A 59 -63.94 10.97 -10.44
CA SER A 59 -63.66 10.58 -9.05
C SER A 59 -62.34 9.82 -8.98
N PRO A 60 -61.19 10.52 -9.09
CA PRO A 60 -59.89 9.93 -8.86
C PRO A 60 -59.78 9.46 -7.41
N ALA A 61 -59.06 8.37 -7.13
CA ALA A 61 -58.88 7.88 -5.77
C ALA A 61 -58.25 8.94 -4.85
N GLU A 62 -57.49 9.85 -5.46
CA GLU A 62 -56.82 11.00 -4.89
C GLU A 62 -57.77 12.06 -4.34
N SER A 63 -59.05 12.08 -4.76
CA SER A 63 -60.06 12.98 -4.20
C SER A 63 -60.28 12.74 -2.71
N GLY A 64 -59.97 11.54 -2.21
CA GLY A 64 -60.02 11.20 -0.79
C GLY A 64 -58.95 11.90 0.06
N TYR A 65 -57.91 12.49 -0.55
CA TYR A 65 -56.84 13.19 0.16
C TYR A 65 -57.00 14.73 0.15
N TYR A 66 -57.89 15.25 -0.71
CA TYR A 66 -58.11 16.69 -0.87
C TYR A 66 -59.27 17.18 0.01
N GLY A 67 -58.96 18.04 0.99
CA GLY A 67 -59.94 18.58 1.96
C GLY A 67 -60.72 19.82 1.48
N GLY A 68 -60.40 20.38 0.31
CA GLY A 68 -60.91 21.68 -0.13
C GLY A 68 -60.25 22.88 0.57
N VAL A 69 -60.70 24.10 0.24
CA VAL A 69 -60.10 25.38 0.70
C VAL A 69 -60.36 25.71 2.19
N THR A 70 -61.12 24.89 2.90
CA THR A 70 -61.53 25.13 4.31
C THR A 70 -61.04 24.06 5.29
N SER A 71 -60.33 23.03 4.82
CA SER A 71 -59.79 21.93 5.63
C SER A 71 -58.32 21.68 5.27
N SER A 72 -57.50 21.36 6.26
CA SER A 72 -56.06 21.13 6.11
C SER A 72 -55.68 19.84 5.35
N GLY A 73 -56.62 19.18 4.68
CA GLY A 73 -56.39 17.92 3.97
C GLY A 73 -56.17 16.73 4.90
N VAL A 74 -55.87 15.56 4.33
CA VAL A 74 -55.57 14.32 5.06
C VAL A 74 -54.07 14.25 5.34
N ASP A 75 -53.67 13.76 6.53
CA ASP A 75 -52.26 13.49 6.85
C ASP A 75 -51.67 12.46 5.88
N MET A 76 -50.74 12.93 5.04
CA MET A 76 -50.12 12.15 3.97
C MET A 76 -49.07 11.16 4.46
N THR A 77 -48.76 11.12 5.76
CA THR A 77 -47.73 10.24 6.32
C THR A 77 -48.03 8.76 6.08
N SER A 78 -49.26 8.31 6.36
CA SER A 78 -49.66 6.91 6.20
C SER A 78 -49.86 6.48 4.73
N PRO A 79 -50.57 7.25 3.88
CA PRO A 79 -50.67 6.93 2.46
C PRO A 79 -49.31 6.97 1.75
N GLY A 80 -48.46 7.95 2.08
CA GLY A 80 -47.10 8.07 1.55
C GLY A 80 -46.20 6.89 1.93
N SER A 81 -46.25 6.46 3.19
CA SER A 81 -45.55 5.25 3.65
C SER A 81 -46.05 3.98 2.94
N THR A 82 -47.36 3.86 2.74
CA THR A 82 -47.94 2.73 2.01
C THR A 82 -47.47 2.71 0.55
N ALA A 83 -47.50 3.86 -0.14
CA ALA A 83 -46.99 3.98 -1.50
C ALA A 83 -45.48 3.67 -1.60
N LEU A 84 -44.66 4.12 -0.64
CA LEU A 84 -43.23 3.82 -0.59
C LEU A 84 -42.95 2.31 -0.43
N ASN A 85 -43.77 1.59 0.32
CA ASN A 85 -43.59 0.15 0.54
C ASN A 85 -44.17 -0.72 -0.59
N THR A 86 -45.18 -0.23 -1.30
CA THR A 86 -45.98 -1.06 -2.23
C THR A 86 -45.75 -0.75 -3.70
N SER A 87 -45.40 0.49 -4.05
CA SER A 87 -45.17 0.90 -5.43
C SER A 87 -43.83 0.36 -5.96
N GLU A 88 -43.75 0.23 -7.29
CA GLU A 88 -42.54 -0.21 -7.98
C GLU A 88 -41.39 0.79 -7.81
N THR A 89 -41.68 2.09 -7.87
CA THR A 89 -40.73 3.15 -7.55
C THR A 89 -40.26 3.07 -6.11
N GLY A 90 -41.17 2.84 -5.16
CA GLY A 90 -40.85 2.72 -3.74
C GLY A 90 -39.99 1.50 -3.40
N LYS A 91 -40.25 0.35 -4.05
CA LYS A 91 -39.39 -0.84 -3.99
C LYS A 91 -38.01 -0.55 -4.56
N THR A 92 -37.93 0.13 -5.70
CA THR A 92 -36.64 0.54 -6.31
C THR A 92 -35.83 1.46 -5.38
N ILE A 93 -36.49 2.44 -4.75
CA ILE A 93 -35.85 3.33 -3.75
C ILE A 93 -35.36 2.51 -2.55
N THR A 94 -36.18 1.58 -2.04
CA THR A 94 -35.85 0.74 -0.89
C THR A 94 -34.68 -0.21 -1.21
N GLU A 95 -34.68 -0.83 -2.39
CA GLU A 95 -33.58 -1.66 -2.88
C GLU A 95 -32.30 -0.84 -3.05
N SER A 96 -32.39 0.38 -3.59
CA SER A 96 -31.24 1.28 -3.70
C SER A 96 -30.67 1.62 -2.32
N ILE A 97 -31.53 1.95 -1.33
CA ILE A 97 -31.09 2.26 0.04
C ILE A 97 -30.44 1.04 0.71
N LEU A 98 -31.02 -0.15 0.55
CA LEU A 98 -30.51 -1.39 1.15
C LEU A 98 -29.18 -1.84 0.53
N ASN A 99 -28.97 -1.56 -0.76
CA ASN A 99 -27.77 -1.97 -1.49
C ASN A 99 -26.68 -0.89 -1.53
N THR A 100 -26.93 0.31 -0.98
CA THR A 100 -25.91 1.38 -0.90
C THR A 100 -24.96 1.10 0.27
N PRO A 101 -23.64 0.97 0.05
CA PRO A 101 -22.67 0.77 1.11
C PRO A 101 -22.73 1.87 2.20
N PRO A 102 -22.51 1.53 3.49
CA PRO A 102 -22.64 2.49 4.60
C PRO A 102 -21.74 3.73 4.49
N ASP A 103 -20.62 3.60 3.78
CA ASP A 103 -19.60 4.61 3.50
C ASP A 103 -19.85 5.40 2.19
N ASN A 104 -20.89 5.04 1.41
CA ASN A 104 -21.25 5.69 0.16
C ASN A 104 -22.63 6.37 0.24
N LYS A 105 -22.88 7.11 1.33
CA LYS A 105 -24.15 7.84 1.50
C LYS A 105 -24.09 9.15 0.71
N PRO A 106 -25.07 9.43 -0.17
CA PRO A 106 -25.22 10.74 -0.79
C PRO A 106 -25.29 11.83 0.29
N SER A 107 -24.52 12.90 0.13
CA SER A 107 -24.58 14.05 1.04
C SER A 107 -25.96 14.70 0.98
N LEU A 108 -26.56 15.02 2.13
CA LEU A 108 -27.81 15.80 2.18
C LEU A 108 -27.60 17.25 1.74
N ASP A 109 -26.35 17.72 1.72
CA ASP A 109 -25.96 19.03 1.20
C ASP A 109 -25.73 18.99 -0.31
N ALA A 110 -26.01 17.85 -0.97
CA ALA A 110 -25.84 17.73 -2.40
C ALA A 110 -26.77 18.70 -3.16
N PRO A 111 -26.25 19.36 -4.23
CA PRO A 111 -26.99 20.30 -5.06
C PRO A 111 -28.41 19.88 -5.46
N PHE A 112 -28.60 18.62 -5.87
CA PHE A 112 -29.90 18.10 -6.31
C PHE A 112 -30.97 18.01 -5.20
N ILE A 113 -30.55 17.81 -3.95
CA ILE A 113 -31.46 17.72 -2.80
C ILE A 113 -31.95 19.12 -2.42
N ALA A 114 -31.06 20.11 -2.46
CA ALA A 114 -31.38 21.49 -2.12
C ALA A 114 -32.51 22.07 -2.98
N GLU A 115 -32.57 21.73 -4.27
CA GLU A 115 -33.66 22.20 -5.15
C GLU A 115 -34.99 21.50 -4.86
N GLY A 116 -34.97 20.19 -4.56
CA GLY A 116 -36.18 19.49 -4.12
C GLY A 116 -36.75 20.09 -2.84
N LEU A 117 -35.87 20.48 -1.91
CA LEU A 117 -36.25 21.21 -0.69
C LEU A 117 -36.74 22.63 -0.99
N ALA A 118 -36.09 23.36 -1.89
CA ALA A 118 -36.52 24.71 -2.28
C ALA A 118 -37.85 24.71 -3.05
N MET A 119 -38.10 23.69 -3.86
CA MET A 119 -39.37 23.48 -4.57
C MET A 119 -40.48 23.11 -3.60
N LYS A 120 -40.19 22.29 -2.58
CA LYS A 120 -41.11 22.01 -1.46
C LYS A 120 -41.55 23.31 -0.79
N ASP A 121 -40.62 24.23 -0.56
CA ASP A 121 -40.90 25.52 0.10
C ASP A 121 -41.65 26.51 -0.81
N LYS A 122 -41.61 26.33 -2.14
CA LYS A 122 -42.31 27.16 -3.14
C LYS A 122 -43.55 26.49 -3.76
N ALA A 123 -43.96 25.34 -3.25
CA ALA A 123 -45.02 24.52 -3.85
C ALA A 123 -46.37 25.25 -3.95
N GLU A 124 -46.69 26.12 -2.98
CA GLU A 124 -47.92 26.94 -3.00
C GLU A 124 -47.95 27.96 -4.13
N THR A 125 -46.78 28.48 -4.56
CA THR A 125 -46.70 29.47 -5.64
C THR A 125 -46.97 28.83 -7.01
N ILE A 126 -46.70 27.54 -7.16
CA ILE A 126 -46.92 26.78 -8.40
C ILE A 126 -48.37 26.29 -8.50
N THR A 127 -49.00 25.92 -7.38
CA THR A 127 -50.37 25.38 -7.34
C THR A 127 -51.45 26.46 -7.17
N GLY A 128 -51.07 27.69 -6.81
CA GLY A 128 -51.95 28.82 -6.48
C GLY A 128 -52.69 29.52 -7.64
N GLY A 129 -52.88 28.85 -8.79
CA GLY A 129 -53.89 29.20 -9.79
C GLY A 129 -53.99 30.67 -10.23
N GLY A 130 -53.01 31.15 -10.99
CA GLY A 130 -53.11 32.45 -11.68
C GLY A 130 -51.92 32.73 -12.59
N PHE A 131 -51.94 32.23 -13.83
CA PHE A 131 -50.94 32.57 -14.84
C PHE A 131 -51.47 33.66 -15.77
N ASP A 132 -51.09 34.92 -15.51
CA ASP A 132 -51.35 36.05 -16.42
C ASP A 132 -50.03 36.52 -17.04
N GLY A 133 -49.60 35.84 -18.11
CA GLY A 133 -48.36 36.15 -18.84
C GLY A 133 -47.17 35.22 -18.54
N CYS A 134 -46.03 35.51 -19.20
CA CYS A 134 -44.77 34.83 -18.95
C CYS A 134 -44.09 35.39 -17.69
N VAL A 135 -43.70 34.52 -16.76
CA VAL A 135 -43.03 34.93 -15.52
C VAL A 135 -41.56 34.59 -15.61
N ASP A 136 -40.69 35.59 -15.39
CA ASP A 136 -39.24 35.38 -15.30
C ASP A 136 -38.94 34.47 -14.12
N GLN A 137 -38.15 33.43 -14.35
CA GLN A 137 -37.75 32.53 -13.29
C GLN A 137 -36.29 32.11 -13.44
N PRO A 138 -35.51 32.15 -12.34
CA PRO A 138 -34.19 31.54 -12.34
C PRO A 138 -34.38 30.05 -12.57
N ALA A 139 -33.61 29.49 -13.49
CA ALA A 139 -33.53 28.07 -13.67
C ALA A 139 -32.16 27.57 -13.27
N SER A 140 -32.19 26.56 -12.42
CA SER A 140 -31.04 25.82 -11.96
C SER A 140 -31.05 24.47 -12.67
N PHE A 141 -29.92 24.09 -13.24
CA PHE A 141 -29.74 22.80 -13.89
C PHE A 141 -28.55 22.09 -13.26
N THR A 142 -28.68 20.78 -13.12
CA THR A 142 -27.59 19.92 -12.66
C THR A 142 -26.88 19.34 -13.87
N GLU A 143 -25.61 19.71 -14.03
CA GLU A 143 -24.68 19.05 -14.93
C GLU A 143 -23.93 17.96 -14.14
N ILE A 144 -23.84 16.75 -14.69
CA ILE A 144 -23.05 15.67 -14.10
C ILE A 144 -21.77 15.51 -14.92
N THR A 145 -20.63 15.61 -14.24
CA THR A 145 -19.31 15.36 -14.83
C THR A 145 -18.69 14.12 -14.21
N THR A 146 -17.96 13.34 -15.02
CA THR A 146 -17.21 12.17 -14.54
C THR A 146 -15.74 12.49 -14.51
N HIS A 147 -15.08 12.17 -13.39
CA HIS A 147 -13.66 12.39 -13.18
C HIS A 147 -12.98 11.12 -12.70
N GLN A 148 -11.77 10.88 -13.18
CA GLN A 148 -10.92 9.78 -12.71
C GLN A 148 -9.70 10.36 -12.01
N CYS A 149 -9.32 9.73 -10.91
CA CYS A 149 -8.18 10.14 -10.11
C CYS A 149 -7.48 8.92 -9.51
N LEU A 150 -6.27 9.14 -9.00
CA LEU A 150 -5.45 8.12 -8.37
C LEU A 150 -5.19 8.49 -6.91
N ARG A 151 -5.29 7.50 -6.04
CA ARG A 151 -4.96 7.62 -4.62
C ARG A 151 -4.10 6.44 -4.18
N ASP A 152 -3.36 6.65 -3.09
CA ASP A 152 -2.53 5.60 -2.49
C ASP A 152 -3.28 4.94 -1.35
N THR A 153 -3.21 3.62 -1.28
CA THR A 153 -3.79 2.82 -0.20
C THR A 153 -2.84 2.73 0.99
N LYS A 154 -3.39 2.48 2.18
CA LYS A 154 -2.60 2.11 3.34
C LYS A 154 -2.15 0.66 3.22
N ILE A 155 -0.86 0.38 3.44
CA ILE A 155 -0.32 -0.99 3.43
C ILE A 155 0.39 -1.27 4.75
N GLU A 156 -0.08 -2.30 5.44
CA GLU A 156 0.54 -2.87 6.63
C GLU A 156 1.08 -4.27 6.30
N GLN A 157 2.29 -4.54 6.72
CA GLN A 157 2.96 -5.82 6.54
C GLN A 157 3.50 -6.31 7.88
N TYR A 158 3.73 -7.62 7.96
CA TYR A 158 4.09 -8.26 9.23
C TYR A 158 5.43 -8.97 9.13
N CYS A 159 6.27 -8.75 10.13
CA CYS A 159 7.47 -9.55 10.38
C CYS A 159 7.20 -10.50 11.53
N THR A 160 7.83 -11.67 11.51
CA THR A 160 7.80 -12.60 12.65
C THR A 160 9.18 -12.76 13.25
N ARG A 161 9.28 -12.66 14.57
CA ARG A 161 10.48 -13.00 15.34
C ARG A 161 10.18 -14.23 16.16
N THR A 162 10.98 -15.29 16.01
CA THR A 162 10.77 -16.57 16.70
C THR A 162 11.99 -16.89 17.56
N ALA A 163 11.76 -17.11 18.85
CA ALA A 163 12.76 -17.55 19.80
C ALA A 163 12.98 -19.05 19.70
N THR A 164 14.25 -19.45 19.65
CA THR A 164 14.66 -20.85 19.68
C THR A 164 15.67 -21.07 20.79
N ILE A 165 15.60 -22.22 21.44
CA ILE A 165 16.57 -22.60 22.45
C ILE A 165 17.79 -23.20 21.74
N THR A 166 18.95 -22.59 21.98
CA THR A 166 20.25 -23.07 21.53
C THR A 166 21.24 -22.99 22.70
N GLY A 167 22.50 -23.34 22.51
CA GLY A 167 23.51 -23.27 23.56
C GLY A 167 24.84 -23.88 23.19
N ASP A 168 25.87 -23.56 23.95
CA ASP A 168 27.24 -24.02 23.72
C ASP A 168 27.76 -24.85 24.89
N TRP A 169 28.76 -25.68 24.63
CA TRP A 169 29.49 -26.40 25.68
C TRP A 169 30.56 -25.52 26.30
N LYS A 170 30.44 -25.26 27.60
CA LYS A 170 31.50 -24.70 28.42
C LYS A 170 32.29 -25.84 29.05
N TYR A 171 33.61 -25.80 28.87
CA TYR A 171 34.49 -26.80 29.45
C TYR A 171 35.19 -26.23 30.68
N THR A 172 35.17 -27.00 31.76
CA THR A 172 35.88 -26.66 33.00
C THR A 172 36.76 -27.83 33.39
N ASP A 173 38.01 -27.53 33.70
CA ASP A 173 38.90 -28.55 34.24
C ASP A 173 38.75 -28.59 35.76
N GLU A 174 38.43 -29.75 36.32
CA GLU A 174 38.29 -29.99 37.75
C GLU A 174 39.36 -30.97 38.24
N TYR A 175 39.88 -30.75 39.45
CA TYR A 175 40.81 -31.67 40.10
C TYR A 175 40.06 -32.67 40.99
N ARG A 176 40.18 -33.96 40.67
CA ARG A 176 39.56 -35.06 41.41
C ARG A 176 40.61 -35.99 42.01
N GLU A 177 40.41 -36.37 43.26
CA GLU A 177 41.18 -37.44 43.89
C GLU A 177 40.47 -38.78 43.69
N VAL A 178 41.07 -39.67 42.93
CA VAL A 178 40.57 -41.01 42.66
C VAL A 178 41.32 -42.00 43.54
N THR A 179 40.61 -42.64 44.48
CA THR A 179 41.16 -43.68 45.35
C THR A 179 40.68 -45.05 44.89
N ILE A 180 41.62 -45.89 44.48
CA ILE A 180 41.39 -47.28 44.10
C ILE A 180 41.82 -48.16 45.30
N PRO A 181 40.85 -48.74 46.03
CA PRO A 181 41.14 -49.57 47.20
C PRO A 181 41.65 -50.96 46.78
N HIS A 182 42.23 -51.69 47.74
CA HIS A 182 42.77 -53.03 47.52
C HIS A 182 41.81 -54.01 46.84
N SER A 183 40.51 -53.94 47.15
CA SER A 183 39.47 -54.79 46.54
C SER A 183 39.36 -54.64 45.01
N GLN A 184 39.84 -53.53 44.45
CA GLN A 184 39.86 -53.26 43.01
C GLN A 184 41.18 -53.64 42.34
N PHE A 185 42.20 -54.04 43.11
CA PHE A 185 43.42 -54.62 42.53
C PHE A 185 43.15 -56.06 42.09
N ARG A 186 43.81 -56.45 41.00
CA ARG A 186 43.92 -57.85 40.57
C ARG A 186 45.38 -58.22 40.63
N PHE A 187 45.68 -59.35 41.26
CA PHE A 187 47.04 -59.86 41.39
C PHE A 187 47.16 -61.17 40.61
N SER A 188 48.29 -61.36 39.95
CA SER A 188 48.66 -62.58 39.24
C SER A 188 50.17 -62.77 39.31
N MET A 189 50.67 -63.91 38.81
CA MET A 189 52.09 -64.20 38.73
C MET A 189 52.48 -64.50 37.29
N ASN A 190 53.58 -63.93 36.81
CA ASN A 190 54.23 -64.29 35.55
C ASN A 190 55.62 -64.86 35.86
N GLY A 191 55.71 -66.19 35.95
CA GLY A 191 56.86 -66.84 36.57
C GLY A 191 56.96 -66.45 38.05
N LEU A 192 58.08 -65.83 38.44
CA LEU A 192 58.30 -65.29 39.79
C LEU A 192 57.89 -63.82 39.93
N ASN A 193 57.58 -63.12 38.85
CA ASN A 193 57.14 -61.73 38.93
C ASN A 193 55.70 -61.65 39.43
N LEU A 194 55.49 -60.90 40.53
CA LEU A 194 54.18 -60.43 40.90
C LEU A 194 53.70 -59.43 39.84
N VAL A 195 52.50 -59.63 39.32
CA VAL A 195 51.83 -58.68 38.41
C VAL A 195 50.56 -58.22 39.09
N PHE A 196 50.33 -56.91 39.12
CA PHE A 196 49.09 -56.33 39.60
C PHE A 196 48.48 -55.37 38.59
N SER A 197 47.15 -55.28 38.57
CA SER A 197 46.44 -54.36 37.69
C SER A 197 45.27 -53.69 38.40
N VAL A 198 44.97 -52.46 37.97
CA VAL A 198 43.83 -51.66 38.43
C VAL A 198 43.13 -51.00 37.26
N THR A 199 41.81 -50.84 37.35
CA THR A 199 41.02 -50.15 36.33
C THR A 199 40.76 -48.72 36.78
N VAL A 200 41.06 -47.75 35.92
CA VAL A 200 40.80 -46.33 36.22
C VAL A 200 39.30 -46.03 36.05
N PRO A 201 38.63 -45.46 37.06
CA PRO A 201 37.18 -45.25 37.03
C PRO A 201 36.71 -44.00 36.27
N VAL A 202 37.62 -43.08 35.89
CA VAL A 202 37.28 -41.84 35.17
C VAL A 202 38.38 -41.51 34.16
N ALA A 203 38.01 -40.84 33.06
CA ALA A 203 38.98 -40.32 32.09
C ALA A 203 39.59 -39.00 32.58
N GLY A 204 40.86 -38.75 32.28
CA GLY A 204 41.52 -37.47 32.61
C GLY A 204 43.04 -37.52 32.53
N THR A 205 43.69 -36.40 32.86
CA THR A 205 45.15 -36.33 32.97
C THR A 205 45.56 -36.60 34.41
N VAL A 206 46.45 -37.55 34.66
CA VAL A 206 46.97 -37.82 36.00
C VAL A 206 48.11 -36.85 36.29
N GLU A 207 47.97 -36.03 37.33
CA GLU A 207 49.02 -35.08 37.75
C GLU A 207 49.97 -35.68 38.78
N SER A 208 49.45 -36.52 39.68
CA SER A 208 50.25 -37.27 40.64
C SER A 208 49.59 -38.60 40.98
N ALA A 209 50.42 -39.58 41.33
CA ALA A 209 49.99 -40.89 41.77
C ALA A 209 50.75 -41.29 43.03
N SER A 210 50.09 -41.98 43.95
CA SER A 210 50.74 -42.57 45.12
C SER A 210 50.14 -43.92 45.47
N LEU A 211 51.00 -44.88 45.79
CA LEU A 211 50.60 -46.21 46.22
C LEU A 211 50.85 -46.34 47.71
N SER A 212 49.79 -46.43 48.50
CA SER A 212 49.87 -46.80 49.91
C SER A 212 49.86 -48.32 50.04
N VAL A 213 50.82 -48.86 50.80
CA VAL A 213 50.97 -50.30 51.05
C VAL A 213 50.90 -50.54 52.55
N TYR A 214 50.07 -51.48 52.96
CA TYR A 214 50.12 -52.10 54.29
C TYR A 214 50.75 -53.48 54.18
N ALA A 215 51.72 -53.75 55.06
CA ALA A 215 52.49 -54.98 55.06
C ALA A 215 52.01 -55.96 56.14
N GLY A 216 51.18 -56.93 55.76
CA GLY A 216 50.87 -58.10 56.60
C GLY A 216 52.00 -59.12 56.67
N LEU A 217 53.03 -58.93 55.85
CA LEU A 217 54.27 -59.72 55.81
C LEU A 217 55.42 -58.81 55.34
N TYR A 218 56.65 -59.13 55.72
CA TYR A 218 57.83 -58.36 55.33
C TYR A 218 58.05 -58.36 53.81
N PHE A 219 58.09 -57.17 53.20
CA PHE A 219 58.19 -57.01 51.74
C PHE A 219 59.61 -57.25 51.15
N LEU A 220 60.62 -57.61 51.95
CA LEU A 220 61.96 -58.01 51.47
C LEU A 220 62.60 -57.07 50.45
N ASN A 221 62.42 -55.75 50.62
CA ASN A 221 62.91 -54.76 49.66
C ASN A 221 62.41 -55.03 48.22
N SER A 222 61.13 -55.35 48.08
CA SER A 222 60.52 -55.66 46.78
C SER A 222 60.56 -54.46 45.86
N ARG A 223 61.11 -54.64 44.65
CA ARG A 223 61.16 -53.62 43.61
C ARG A 223 60.00 -53.83 42.64
N TYR A 224 59.13 -52.82 42.54
CA TYR A 224 57.99 -52.79 41.63
C TYR A 224 58.19 -51.75 40.54
N ASN A 225 57.75 -52.07 39.33
CA ASN A 225 57.60 -51.14 38.22
C ASN A 225 56.11 -50.88 37.99
N PHE A 226 55.69 -49.62 38.03
CA PHE A 226 54.32 -49.21 37.77
C PHE A 226 54.29 -47.79 37.20
N MET A 227 53.47 -47.56 36.18
CA MET A 227 53.39 -46.27 35.48
C MET A 227 54.77 -45.71 35.06
N ASN A 228 55.63 -46.56 34.51
CA ASN A 228 57.01 -46.25 34.10
C ASN A 228 57.95 -45.78 35.23
N THR A 229 57.57 -46.01 36.49
CA THR A 229 58.42 -45.76 37.67
C THR A 229 58.79 -47.07 38.35
N ALA A 230 60.06 -47.21 38.69
CA ALA A 230 60.53 -48.23 39.62
C ALA A 230 60.58 -47.69 41.07
N PHE A 231 60.03 -48.41 42.03
CA PHE A 231 60.14 -48.08 43.46
C PHE A 231 60.29 -49.35 44.30
N ASN A 232 60.83 -49.18 45.51
CA ASN A 232 61.10 -50.28 46.42
C ASN A 232 60.20 -50.20 47.65
N VAL A 233 59.63 -51.34 48.04
CA VAL A 233 58.83 -51.50 49.26
C VAL A 233 59.65 -52.30 50.27
N GLN A 234 60.08 -51.63 51.34
CA GLN A 234 60.94 -52.19 52.40
C GLN A 234 60.21 -52.36 53.74
N LEU A 235 58.87 -52.39 53.71
CA LEU A 235 58.03 -52.41 54.91
C LEU A 235 58.09 -53.75 55.65
N LEU A 236 58.32 -53.71 56.96
CA LEU A 236 58.22 -54.83 57.89
C LEU A 236 56.75 -55.17 58.19
N THR A 237 56.51 -56.38 58.69
CA THR A 237 55.17 -56.82 59.12
C THR A 237 54.55 -55.83 60.11
N GLY A 238 53.31 -55.41 59.84
CA GLY A 238 52.54 -54.42 60.60
C GLY A 238 52.76 -52.97 60.17
N GLN A 239 53.69 -52.68 59.26
CA GLN A 239 53.97 -51.30 58.81
C GLN A 239 53.11 -50.88 57.62
N SER A 240 52.88 -49.57 57.50
CA SER A 240 52.31 -48.93 56.31
C SER A 240 53.30 -47.92 55.75
N GLY A 241 53.30 -47.76 54.43
CA GLY A 241 54.08 -46.74 53.73
C GLY A 241 53.36 -46.23 52.49
N THR A 242 53.62 -44.99 52.11
CA THR A 242 53.09 -44.38 50.88
C THR A 242 54.24 -44.07 49.94
N PHE A 243 54.15 -44.60 48.72
CA PHE A 243 55.17 -44.47 47.69
C PHE A 243 54.64 -43.54 46.61
N THR A 244 55.29 -42.40 46.42
CA THR A 244 54.99 -41.50 45.31
C THR A 244 55.41 -42.14 43.99
N ILE A 245 54.50 -42.16 43.02
CA ILE A 245 54.73 -42.66 41.68
C ILE A 245 54.82 -41.43 40.76
N PRO A 246 56.03 -41.04 40.32
CA PRO A 246 56.23 -40.07 39.25
C PRO A 246 55.35 -40.41 38.05
N VAL A 247 54.60 -39.42 37.59
CA VAL A 247 53.76 -39.52 36.42
C VAL A 247 54.35 -38.60 35.34
N PRO A 248 54.54 -39.07 34.09
CA PRO A 248 54.98 -38.21 33.00
C PRO A 248 54.03 -37.02 32.81
N SER A 249 54.57 -35.85 32.49
CA SER A 249 53.75 -34.68 32.14
C SER A 249 52.82 -35.03 30.98
N GLY A 250 51.52 -34.76 31.14
CA GLY A 250 50.51 -35.07 30.12
C GLY A 250 50.08 -36.53 30.05
N PHE A 251 50.37 -37.37 31.05
CA PHE A 251 49.87 -38.74 31.10
C PHE A 251 48.33 -38.77 31.22
N THR A 252 47.66 -39.12 30.13
CA THR A 252 46.20 -39.23 30.06
C THR A 252 45.75 -40.68 30.18
N VAL A 253 44.63 -40.88 30.86
CA VAL A 253 43.96 -42.19 30.97
C VAL A 253 42.51 -42.08 30.52
N THR A 254 41.98 -43.16 29.93
CA THR A 254 40.55 -43.28 29.60
C THR A 254 39.78 -43.98 30.71
N GLU A 255 38.48 -43.72 30.81
CA GLU A 255 37.60 -44.48 31.70
C GLU A 255 37.64 -45.97 31.33
N GLY A 256 37.82 -46.84 32.32
CA GLY A 256 37.97 -48.28 32.12
C GLY A 256 39.38 -48.73 31.71
N GLN A 257 40.35 -47.82 31.56
CA GLN A 257 41.72 -48.20 31.23
C GLN A 257 42.36 -49.02 32.35
N VAL A 258 43.02 -50.13 31.99
CA VAL A 258 43.74 -50.98 32.94
C VAL A 258 45.20 -50.52 33.03
N LEU A 259 45.62 -50.11 34.23
CA LEU A 259 47.02 -49.83 34.56
C LEU A 259 47.63 -51.09 35.19
N THR A 260 48.79 -51.51 34.68
CA THR A 260 49.47 -52.73 35.14
C THR A 260 50.83 -52.39 35.71
N GLY A 261 51.20 -53.04 36.81
CA GLY A 261 52.52 -53.00 37.41
C GLY A 261 53.04 -54.41 37.69
N SER A 262 54.34 -54.53 37.85
CA SER A 262 54.97 -55.82 38.13
C SER A 262 56.27 -55.68 38.90
N GLY A 263 56.67 -56.70 39.66
CA GLY A 263 57.94 -56.68 40.34
C GLY A 263 58.24 -57.93 41.16
N CYS A 264 59.37 -57.87 41.85
CA CYS A 264 59.89 -58.97 42.65
C CYS A 264 60.58 -58.46 43.93
N THR A 265 60.62 -59.34 44.92
CA THR A 265 61.42 -59.31 46.14
C THR A 265 62.92 -59.17 45.88
N ALA A 266 63.66 -58.86 46.95
CA ALA A 266 65.12 -58.77 46.95
C ALA A 266 65.67 -57.79 45.89
N ASN A 267 65.10 -56.59 45.84
CA ASN A 267 65.47 -55.53 44.89
C ASN A 267 65.29 -55.93 43.41
N GLY A 268 64.33 -56.81 43.12
CA GLY A 268 64.02 -57.28 41.76
C GLY A 268 64.77 -58.56 41.35
N ASN A 269 65.51 -59.19 42.26
CA ASN A 269 66.23 -60.45 41.96
C ASN A 269 65.32 -61.68 41.83
N CYS A 270 64.07 -61.59 42.32
CA CYS A 270 63.08 -62.67 42.34
C CYS A 270 63.56 -63.92 43.09
N LEU A 271 62.98 -64.19 44.26
CA LEU A 271 63.35 -65.33 45.10
C LEU A 271 62.46 -66.55 44.79
N PRO A 272 63.01 -67.65 44.23
CA PRO A 272 62.22 -68.83 43.83
C PRO A 272 61.71 -69.67 45.00
N HIS A 273 62.29 -69.52 46.19
CA HIS A 273 62.03 -70.36 47.37
C HIS A 273 61.97 -69.53 48.66
N GLY A 274 61.35 -70.06 49.71
CA GLY A 274 61.25 -69.42 51.02
C GLY A 274 60.20 -68.31 51.09
N ASN A 275 60.45 -67.29 51.92
CA ASN A 275 59.54 -66.15 52.11
C ASN A 275 59.56 -65.14 50.93
N GLY A 276 59.78 -65.61 49.69
CA GLY A 276 59.98 -64.80 48.49
C GLY A 276 58.70 -64.29 47.81
N ASP A 277 58.72 -64.19 46.48
CA ASP A 277 57.67 -63.54 45.68
C ASP A 277 56.29 -64.20 45.82
N ARG A 278 56.27 -65.53 45.85
CA ARG A 278 55.05 -66.33 46.01
C ARG A 278 54.31 -66.00 47.31
N THR A 279 55.05 -65.80 48.39
CA THR A 279 54.48 -65.52 49.72
C THR A 279 53.90 -64.11 49.79
N ILE A 280 54.56 -63.12 49.17
CA ILE A 280 54.01 -61.76 49.05
C ILE A 280 52.76 -61.75 48.17
N TYR A 281 52.79 -62.46 47.03
CA TYR A 281 51.61 -62.64 46.19
C TYR A 281 50.43 -63.22 46.97
N GLU A 282 50.64 -64.32 47.70
CA GLU A 282 49.58 -64.95 48.50
C GLU A 282 49.09 -64.03 49.63
N SER A 283 49.98 -63.24 50.24
CA SER A 283 49.61 -62.24 51.25
C SER A 283 48.72 -61.14 50.68
N LEU A 284 49.00 -60.67 49.45
CA LEU A 284 48.19 -59.67 48.75
C LEU A 284 46.85 -60.25 48.28
N VAL A 285 46.83 -61.47 47.72
CA VAL A 285 45.59 -62.12 47.27
C VAL A 285 44.63 -62.39 48.43
N ARG A 286 45.16 -62.78 49.59
CA ARG A 286 44.35 -63.03 50.81
C ARG A 286 43.98 -61.74 51.56
N GLY A 287 44.46 -60.58 51.12
CA GLY A 287 44.22 -59.28 51.76
C GLY A 287 44.96 -59.07 53.08
N ALA A 288 45.92 -59.93 53.43
CA ALA A 288 46.76 -59.75 54.61
C ALA A 288 47.73 -58.57 54.43
N SER A 289 48.28 -58.41 53.22
CA SER A 289 48.91 -57.16 52.78
C SER A 289 47.95 -56.44 51.83
N THR A 290 47.93 -55.12 51.83
CA THR A 290 46.98 -54.35 51.00
C THR A 290 47.66 -53.22 50.24
N PHE A 291 47.16 -52.97 49.03
CA PHE A 291 47.57 -51.87 48.15
C PHE A 291 46.40 -50.90 47.98
N THR A 292 46.66 -49.59 48.05
CA THR A 292 45.68 -48.54 47.75
C THR A 292 46.34 -47.51 46.85
N LEU A 293 45.81 -47.31 45.64
CA LEU A 293 46.32 -46.32 44.71
C LEU A 293 45.48 -45.05 44.81
N LYS A 294 46.14 -43.90 45.01
CA LYS A 294 45.53 -42.58 44.91
C LYS A 294 46.06 -41.86 43.69
N LEU A 295 45.18 -41.41 42.81
CA LEU A 295 45.49 -40.60 41.64
C LEU A 295 44.89 -39.21 41.83
N ARG A 296 45.68 -38.16 41.67
CA ARG A 296 45.17 -36.80 41.51
C ARG A 296 45.01 -36.55 40.02
N MET A 297 43.77 -36.40 39.57
CA MET A 297 43.42 -36.30 38.16
C MET A 297 42.83 -34.94 37.83
N LYS A 298 43.28 -34.36 36.73
CA LYS A 298 42.63 -33.23 36.06
C LYS A 298 41.61 -33.78 35.07
N VAL A 299 40.33 -33.68 35.43
CA VAL A 299 39.20 -34.17 34.65
C VAL A 299 38.56 -32.99 33.92
N ARG A 300 38.28 -33.15 32.63
CA ARG A 300 37.56 -32.12 31.86
C ARG A 300 36.07 -32.39 31.94
N GLU A 301 35.36 -31.53 32.65
CA GLU A 301 33.92 -31.49 32.63
C GLU A 301 33.42 -30.61 31.49
N LYS A 302 32.23 -30.93 30.99
CA LYS A 302 31.50 -30.09 30.05
C LYS A 302 30.11 -29.80 30.60
N GLU A 303 29.72 -28.54 30.55
CA GLU A 303 28.41 -28.05 30.91
C GLU A 303 27.80 -27.35 29.71
N TRP A 304 26.59 -27.71 29.33
CA TRP A 304 25.88 -27.02 28.27
C TRP A 304 25.22 -25.76 28.84
N VAL A 305 25.48 -24.62 28.21
CA VAL A 305 24.97 -23.32 28.63
C VAL A 305 23.86 -22.90 27.65
N PRO A 306 22.58 -22.97 28.04
CA PRO A 306 21.46 -22.55 27.21
C PRO A 306 21.49 -21.04 26.93
N ARG A 307 21.04 -20.65 25.74
CA ARG A 307 20.69 -19.27 25.36
C ARG A 307 19.49 -19.27 24.43
N VAL A 308 18.80 -18.13 24.35
CA VAL A 308 17.73 -17.92 23.38
C VAL A 308 18.31 -17.19 22.18
N GLU A 309 18.06 -17.74 20.99
CA GLU A 309 18.42 -17.10 19.72
C GLU A 309 17.15 -16.76 18.95
N TRP A 310 17.07 -15.51 18.50
CA TRP A 310 15.93 -14.99 17.76
C TRP A 310 16.21 -15.04 16.27
N SER A 311 15.33 -15.72 15.55
CA SER A 311 15.29 -15.66 14.09
C SER A 311 14.18 -14.72 13.65
N GLU A 312 14.43 -13.97 12.58
CA GLU A 312 13.47 -13.02 12.02
C GLU A 312 13.14 -13.42 10.59
N ASN A 313 11.85 -13.35 10.25
CA ASN A 313 11.36 -13.58 8.90
C ASN A 313 10.38 -12.47 8.50
N CYS A 314 10.74 -11.70 7.47
CA CYS A 314 9.96 -10.61 6.91
C CYS A 314 9.79 -10.83 5.40
N PRO A 315 8.57 -10.76 4.85
CA PRO A 315 8.34 -10.84 3.40
C PRO A 315 8.66 -9.51 2.66
N PHE A 316 9.17 -8.50 3.37
CA PHE A 316 9.51 -7.17 2.87
C PHE A 316 10.75 -6.65 3.59
N SER A 317 11.31 -5.53 3.11
CA SER A 317 12.46 -4.91 3.77
C SER A 317 11.96 -3.98 4.86
N LYS A 318 12.44 -4.15 6.10
CA LYS A 318 12.12 -3.24 7.21
C LYS A 318 12.53 -1.78 6.96
N THR A 319 13.43 -1.53 6.01
CA THR A 319 13.74 -0.16 5.59
C THR A 319 12.59 0.52 4.86
N GLU A 320 11.60 -0.24 4.36
CA GLU A 320 10.42 0.28 3.66
C GLU A 320 9.30 0.74 4.59
N GLY A 321 9.36 0.41 5.88
CA GLY A 321 8.28 0.72 6.81
C GLY A 321 8.72 1.12 8.20
N ALA A 322 7.83 1.83 8.89
CA ALA A 322 7.96 2.11 10.30
C ALA A 322 7.17 1.08 11.10
N MET A 323 7.78 0.51 12.13
CA MET A 323 7.11 -0.40 13.04
C MET A 323 6.01 0.35 13.80
N THR A 324 4.76 -0.10 13.70
CA THR A 324 3.60 0.52 14.34
C THR A 324 3.06 -0.29 15.51
N GLY A 325 3.43 -1.58 15.62
CA GLY A 325 2.98 -2.43 16.71
C GLY A 325 3.78 -3.73 16.83
N SER A 326 3.67 -4.37 17.99
CA SER A 326 4.25 -5.69 18.30
C SER A 326 3.23 -6.48 19.10
N GLN A 327 2.84 -7.65 18.62
CA GLN A 327 1.92 -8.53 19.33
C GLN A 327 2.53 -9.91 19.56
N CYS A 328 2.35 -10.45 20.75
CA CYS A 328 2.75 -11.81 21.05
C CYS A 328 1.76 -12.79 20.41
N VAL A 329 2.23 -13.66 19.52
CA VAL A 329 1.40 -14.67 18.84
C VAL A 329 1.64 -16.09 19.36
N GLU A 330 2.69 -16.28 20.16
CA GLU A 330 2.96 -17.53 20.85
C GLU A 330 3.28 -17.22 22.32
N PRO A 331 2.32 -17.47 23.23
CA PRO A 331 2.31 -16.90 24.58
C PRO A 331 3.51 -17.38 25.41
N GLY A 332 3.77 -16.62 26.48
CA GLY A 332 4.86 -16.92 27.40
C GLY A 332 4.67 -18.24 28.13
N GLU A 333 5.71 -19.07 28.08
CA GLU A 333 5.77 -20.34 28.79
C GLU A 333 7.23 -20.72 29.08
N THR A 334 7.41 -21.66 30.00
CA THR A 334 8.73 -22.27 30.25
C THR A 334 8.88 -23.50 29.37
N ARG A 335 9.86 -23.46 28.47
CA ARG A 335 10.22 -24.61 27.62
C ARG A 335 11.43 -25.34 28.19
N THR A 336 11.45 -26.65 27.95
CA THR A 336 12.54 -27.51 28.40
C THR A 336 13.27 -28.15 27.23
N VAL A 337 14.58 -28.34 27.38
CA VAL A 337 15.41 -29.07 26.44
C VAL A 337 16.33 -30.03 27.21
N VAL A 338 16.55 -31.22 26.65
CA VAL A 338 17.44 -32.23 27.23
C VAL A 338 18.72 -32.29 26.42
N VAL A 339 19.84 -31.89 27.03
CA VAL A 339 21.16 -31.93 26.40
C VAL A 339 22.12 -32.68 27.31
N GLY A 340 22.75 -33.75 26.80
CA GLY A 340 23.66 -34.58 27.59
C GLY A 340 23.00 -35.25 28.80
N GLY A 341 21.70 -35.58 28.73
CA GLY A 341 20.95 -36.21 29.81
C GLY A 341 20.54 -35.27 30.96
N LYS A 342 20.89 -33.99 30.89
CA LYS A 342 20.44 -32.94 31.82
C LYS A 342 19.30 -32.14 31.19
N THR A 343 18.29 -31.82 31.99
CA THR A 343 17.16 -30.97 31.58
C THR A 343 17.47 -29.51 31.90
N TYR A 344 17.26 -28.65 30.91
CA TYR A 344 17.41 -27.21 31.03
C TYR A 344 16.06 -26.55 30.76
N SER A 345 15.67 -25.61 31.63
CA SER A 345 14.40 -24.90 31.54
C SER A 345 14.65 -23.42 31.24
N ILE A 346 13.99 -22.89 30.21
CA ILE A 346 14.09 -21.48 29.82
C ILE A 346 12.69 -20.91 29.75
N HIS A 347 12.49 -19.76 30.40
CA HIS A 347 11.26 -19.00 30.32
C HIS A 347 11.40 -17.86 29.31
N GLN A 348 10.34 -17.60 28.54
CA GLN A 348 10.18 -16.39 27.73
C GLN A 348 8.76 -15.87 27.95
N ASP A 349 8.60 -14.55 27.99
CA ASP A 349 7.28 -13.90 28.06
C ASP A 349 6.49 -14.07 26.75
N CYS A 350 7.20 -14.37 25.66
CA CYS A 350 6.62 -14.69 24.36
C CYS A 350 7.66 -15.45 23.52
N TRP A 351 7.26 -16.54 22.90
CA TRP A 351 8.15 -17.33 22.04
C TRP A 351 8.13 -16.87 20.58
N LYS A 352 7.09 -16.14 20.18
CA LYS A 352 6.96 -15.61 18.83
C LYS A 352 6.22 -14.29 18.82
N TRP A 353 6.88 -13.27 18.30
CA TRP A 353 6.30 -11.95 18.08
C TRP A 353 5.88 -11.79 16.62
N GLN A 354 4.74 -11.15 16.40
CA GLN A 354 4.34 -10.58 15.13
C GLN A 354 4.44 -9.06 15.24
N ASP A 355 5.37 -8.49 14.49
CA ASP A 355 5.60 -7.06 14.42
C ASP A 355 4.86 -6.48 13.22
N THR A 356 4.06 -5.44 13.42
CA THR A 356 3.34 -4.73 12.36
C THR A 356 4.17 -3.54 11.88
N TYR A 357 4.33 -3.43 10.57
CA TYR A 357 5.02 -2.34 9.91
C TYR A 357 4.07 -1.64 8.94
N LEU A 358 3.96 -0.32 9.05
CA LEU A 358 3.34 0.51 8.04
C LEU A 358 4.38 0.74 6.93
N THR A 359 4.16 0.16 5.75
CA THR A 359 5.08 0.26 4.60
C THR A 359 4.58 1.22 3.53
N GLN A 360 3.31 1.62 3.61
CA GLN A 360 2.75 2.71 2.82
C GLN A 360 1.66 3.44 3.61
N THR A 361 1.75 4.77 3.66
CA THR A 361 0.66 5.63 4.13
C THR A 361 -0.33 5.86 2.99
N GLU A 362 -1.61 5.89 3.32
CA GLU A 362 -2.62 6.34 2.36
C GLU A 362 -2.42 7.82 2.02
N THR A 363 -2.73 8.18 0.78
CA THR A 363 -2.73 9.58 0.34
C THR A 363 -3.95 9.82 -0.54
N GLU A 364 -4.59 10.98 -0.43
CA GLU A 364 -5.67 11.38 -1.33
C GLU A 364 -5.23 11.43 -2.80
N GLY A 365 -3.93 11.60 -3.05
CA GLY A 365 -3.36 11.69 -4.39
C GLY A 365 -4.01 12.81 -5.22
N THR A 366 -4.34 12.53 -6.49
CA THR A 366 -5.10 13.45 -7.34
C THR A 366 -6.60 13.44 -7.01
N CYS A 367 -7.07 12.54 -6.14
CA CYS A 367 -8.47 12.50 -5.72
C CYS A 367 -8.85 13.57 -4.68
N GLY A 368 -7.88 14.30 -4.13
CA GLY A 368 -8.12 15.24 -3.03
C GLY A 368 -9.17 16.32 -3.33
N GLU A 369 -9.26 16.81 -4.58
CA GLU A 369 -10.27 17.79 -4.98
C GLU A 369 -11.69 17.21 -4.97
N PHE A 370 -11.85 15.94 -5.33
CA PHE A 370 -13.14 15.25 -5.38
C PHE A 370 -13.58 14.74 -4.01
N ILE A 371 -12.63 14.26 -3.18
CA ILE A 371 -12.91 13.80 -1.80
C ILE A 371 -13.49 14.94 -0.95
N LYS A 372 -13.02 16.17 -1.16
CA LYS A 372 -13.43 17.34 -0.39
C LYS A 372 -14.66 18.04 -0.96
N ASN A 373 -15.10 17.65 -2.16
CA ASN A 373 -16.25 18.26 -2.80
C ASN A 373 -17.52 17.45 -2.46
N PRO A 374 -18.46 18.01 -1.67
CA PRO A 374 -19.70 17.32 -1.30
C PRO A 374 -20.62 17.04 -2.49
N ALA A 375 -20.38 17.65 -3.65
CA ALA A 375 -21.10 17.38 -4.89
C ALA A 375 -20.55 16.17 -5.67
N CYS A 376 -19.47 15.54 -5.19
CA CYS A 376 -18.84 14.39 -5.84
C CYS A 376 -19.07 13.09 -5.07
N THR A 377 -19.49 12.03 -5.78
CA THR A 377 -19.72 10.70 -5.21
C THR A 377 -18.91 9.64 -5.97
N VAL A 378 -18.37 8.64 -5.27
CA VAL A 378 -17.61 7.55 -5.89
C VAL A 378 -18.57 6.61 -6.64
N THR A 379 -18.31 6.39 -7.92
CA THR A 379 -19.09 5.47 -8.77
C THR A 379 -18.37 4.15 -9.02
N ARG A 380 -17.04 4.17 -9.09
CA ARG A 380 -16.21 2.98 -9.31
C ARG A 380 -14.87 3.15 -8.60
N SER A 381 -14.33 2.03 -8.12
CA SER A 381 -12.96 2.02 -7.63
C SER A 381 -12.29 0.68 -7.89
N GLU A 382 -11.06 0.73 -8.38
CA GLU A 382 -10.30 -0.44 -8.80
C GLU A 382 -8.80 -0.27 -8.58
N CYS A 383 -8.10 -1.40 -8.49
CA CYS A 383 -6.66 -1.35 -8.30
C CYS A 383 -5.96 -0.94 -9.59
N ALA A 384 -5.21 0.17 -9.54
CA ALA A 384 -4.41 0.63 -10.67
C ALA A 384 -3.08 -0.12 -10.73
N ASP A 385 -2.41 -0.27 -9.58
CA ASP A 385 -1.09 -0.89 -9.50
C ASP A 385 -1.04 -1.91 -8.38
N THR A 386 -0.52 -3.10 -8.72
CA THR A 386 -0.22 -4.15 -7.75
C THR A 386 1.29 -4.38 -7.69
N VAL A 387 1.87 -4.25 -6.49
CA VAL A 387 3.29 -4.53 -6.25
C VAL A 387 3.41 -5.55 -5.13
N ASP A 388 4.12 -6.65 -5.41
CA ASP A 388 4.31 -7.78 -4.50
C ASP A 388 2.97 -8.30 -3.88
N GLY A 389 1.89 -8.26 -4.68
CA GLY A 389 0.56 -8.76 -4.30
C GLY A 389 -0.33 -7.75 -3.58
N PHE A 390 0.16 -6.56 -3.28
CA PHE A 390 -0.61 -5.49 -2.64
C PHE A 390 -1.04 -4.45 -3.66
N CYS A 391 -2.29 -4.00 -3.56
CA CYS A 391 -2.75 -2.84 -4.31
C CYS A 391 -2.08 -1.59 -3.74
N VAL A 392 -1.12 -1.00 -4.45
CA VAL A 392 -0.35 0.18 -4.00
C VAL A 392 -0.95 1.49 -4.48
N SER A 393 -1.76 1.46 -5.53
CA SER A 393 -2.49 2.62 -6.03
C SER A 393 -3.86 2.18 -6.53
N GLN A 394 -4.86 3.02 -6.26
CA GLN A 394 -6.25 2.79 -6.59
C GLN A 394 -6.74 3.89 -7.52
N GLN A 395 -7.32 3.50 -8.66
CA GLN A 395 -8.03 4.40 -9.54
C GLN A 395 -9.47 4.52 -9.04
N VAL A 396 -9.93 5.75 -8.86
CA VAL A 396 -11.28 6.06 -8.38
C VAL A 396 -11.97 6.92 -9.41
N THR A 397 -13.20 6.55 -9.75
CA THR A 397 -14.08 7.34 -10.61
C THR A 397 -15.10 8.04 -9.74
N TYR A 398 -15.17 9.36 -9.87
CA TYR A 398 -16.14 10.23 -9.22
C TYR A 398 -17.16 10.72 -10.24
N SER A 399 -18.42 10.78 -9.82
CA SER A 399 -19.49 11.52 -10.49
C SER A 399 -19.73 12.79 -9.68
N CYS A 400 -19.50 13.94 -10.29
CA CYS A 400 -19.60 15.25 -9.65
C CYS A 400 -20.76 16.04 -10.25
N GLU A 401 -21.55 16.67 -9.40
CA GLU A 401 -22.63 17.55 -9.79
C GLU A 401 -22.18 19.00 -9.82
N ARG A 402 -22.56 19.72 -10.87
CA ARG A 402 -22.34 21.17 -11.00
C ARG A 402 -23.68 21.85 -11.24
N LYS A 403 -24.02 22.82 -10.41
CA LYS A 403 -25.16 23.70 -10.68
C LYS A 403 -24.77 24.68 -11.78
N LYS A 404 -25.60 24.77 -12.80
CA LYS A 404 -25.62 25.91 -13.73
C LYS A 404 -26.88 26.70 -13.50
N GLU A 405 -26.70 27.98 -13.24
CA GLU A 405 -27.79 28.93 -13.12
C GLU A 405 -27.94 29.65 -14.46
N GLY A 406 -29.19 29.74 -14.92
CA GLY A 406 -29.59 30.52 -16.08
C GLY A 406 -30.90 31.24 -15.80
N ASN A 407 -31.27 32.17 -16.68
CA ASN A 407 -32.53 32.90 -16.56
C ASN A 407 -33.47 32.50 -17.70
N GLY A 408 -34.72 32.18 -17.36
CA GLY A 408 -35.75 31.90 -18.36
C GLY A 408 -37.13 32.41 -17.96
N GLN A 409 -38.13 32.02 -18.71
CA GLN A 409 -39.52 32.43 -18.56
C GLN A 409 -40.44 31.22 -18.55
N ILE A 410 -41.35 31.15 -17.59
CA ILE A 410 -42.45 30.19 -17.61
C ILE A 410 -43.64 30.85 -18.32
N CYS A 411 -43.99 30.32 -19.50
CA CYS A 411 -45.12 30.77 -20.31
C CYS A 411 -46.10 29.61 -20.48
N GLY A 412 -47.33 29.72 -19.94
CA GLY A 412 -48.36 28.69 -20.13
C GLY A 412 -48.01 27.30 -19.57
N GLY A 413 -47.10 27.23 -18.59
CA GLY A 413 -46.62 25.99 -17.99
C GLY A 413 -45.32 25.44 -18.58
N GLU A 414 -44.82 26.01 -19.68
CA GLU A 414 -43.53 25.63 -20.28
C GLU A 414 -42.43 26.64 -19.95
N PHE A 415 -41.21 26.16 -19.66
CA PHE A 415 -40.05 26.99 -19.35
C PHE A 415 -39.16 27.23 -20.58
N PHE A 416 -38.86 28.51 -20.86
CA PHE A 416 -38.06 28.98 -21.99
C PHE A 416 -36.81 29.74 -21.54
N CYS A 417 -35.64 29.41 -22.07
CA CYS A 417 -34.40 30.12 -21.79
C CYS A 417 -34.31 31.45 -22.54
N LYS A 418 -34.00 32.56 -21.86
CA LYS A 418 -33.93 33.89 -22.50
C LYS A 418 -32.65 34.14 -23.28
N ASP A 419 -31.52 33.68 -22.79
CA ASP A 419 -30.17 34.01 -23.29
C ASP A 419 -29.39 32.77 -23.77
N GLY A 420 -30.04 31.61 -23.82
CA GLY A 420 -29.41 30.35 -24.19
C GLY A 420 -28.47 29.74 -23.14
N SER A 421 -28.21 30.43 -22.01
CA SER A 421 -27.36 29.94 -20.91
C SER A 421 -27.89 28.62 -20.32
N CYS A 422 -29.20 28.42 -20.39
CA CYS A 422 -29.87 27.20 -19.96
C CYS A 422 -30.38 26.27 -21.07
N ALA A 423 -30.26 26.69 -22.35
CA ALA A 423 -30.69 25.85 -23.48
C ALA A 423 -29.86 24.55 -23.59
N GLN A 424 -28.63 24.59 -23.08
CA GLN A 424 -27.70 23.45 -23.00
C GLN A 424 -28.16 22.37 -22.02
N ALA A 425 -28.92 22.74 -20.99
CA ALA A 425 -29.43 21.79 -20.01
C ALA A 425 -30.74 21.11 -20.47
N GLN A 426 -31.53 21.76 -21.35
CA GLN A 426 -32.71 21.14 -21.97
C GLN A 426 -32.36 20.05 -23.00
N THR A 427 -31.15 20.07 -23.57
CA THR A 427 -30.70 19.11 -24.59
C THR A 427 -29.92 17.93 -24.02
N GLY A 428 -29.65 17.90 -22.71
CA GLY A 428 -28.86 16.85 -22.06
C GLY A 428 -27.37 16.82 -22.46
N THR A 429 -26.91 17.82 -23.22
CA THR A 429 -25.53 17.93 -23.73
C THR A 429 -24.87 19.16 -23.15
N SER A 430 -23.93 18.97 -22.22
CA SER A 430 -23.18 20.07 -21.63
C SER A 430 -22.06 20.59 -22.56
N ASN A 431 -21.88 21.92 -22.57
CA ASN A 431 -20.68 22.63 -23.05
C ASN A 431 -20.33 22.61 -24.54
N MET A 432 -21.29 22.46 -25.46
CA MET A 432 -21.01 22.43 -26.92
C MET A 432 -20.11 23.56 -27.44
N LEU A 433 -20.24 24.80 -26.93
CA LEU A 433 -19.39 25.92 -27.35
C LEU A 433 -17.95 25.77 -26.83
N GLY A 434 -17.77 25.53 -25.53
CA GLY A 434 -16.44 25.33 -24.94
C GLY A 434 -15.75 24.10 -25.53
N GLN A 435 -16.52 23.07 -25.83
CA GLN A 435 -16.04 21.86 -26.50
C GLN A 435 -15.61 22.12 -27.95
N ALA A 436 -16.42 22.86 -28.73
CA ALA A 436 -16.05 23.24 -30.09
C ALA A 436 -14.80 24.13 -30.12
N VAL A 437 -14.67 25.09 -29.21
CA VAL A 437 -13.48 25.94 -29.08
C VAL A 437 -12.25 25.11 -28.70
N SER A 438 -12.40 24.16 -27.77
CA SER A 438 -11.29 23.30 -27.33
C SER A 438 -10.86 22.32 -28.42
N ALA A 439 -11.80 21.74 -29.16
CA ALA A 439 -11.52 20.91 -30.32
C ALA A 439 -10.77 21.69 -31.40
N LEU A 440 -11.19 22.92 -31.69
CA LEU A 440 -10.52 23.79 -32.64
C LEU A 440 -9.11 24.17 -32.17
N ALA A 441 -8.96 24.51 -30.88
CA ALA A 441 -7.65 24.78 -30.27
C ALA A 441 -6.73 23.57 -30.41
N ALA A 442 -7.25 22.34 -30.25
CA ALA A 442 -6.45 21.13 -30.35
C ALA A 442 -5.97 20.91 -31.78
N VAL A 443 -6.84 21.10 -32.76
CA VAL A 443 -6.44 21.02 -34.18
C VAL A 443 -5.42 22.10 -34.52
N ALA A 444 -5.58 23.33 -34.01
CA ALA A 444 -4.66 24.43 -34.24
C ALA A 444 -3.28 24.23 -33.58
N ALA A 445 -3.25 23.61 -32.40
CA ALA A 445 -2.03 23.22 -31.70
C ALA A 445 -1.30 22.12 -32.45
N ALA A 446 -2.03 21.07 -32.86
CA ALA A 446 -1.45 19.98 -33.63
C ALA A 446 -0.87 20.46 -34.96
N GLY A 447 -1.52 21.42 -35.62
CA GLY A 447 -0.99 22.04 -36.84
C GLY A 447 0.32 22.81 -36.63
N GLU A 448 0.53 23.39 -35.45
CA GLU A 448 1.76 24.09 -35.09
C GLU A 448 2.90 23.13 -34.81
N ASP A 449 2.65 22.07 -34.04
CA ASP A 449 3.60 20.99 -33.79
C ASP A 449 4.04 20.34 -35.11
N VAL A 450 3.09 20.11 -36.02
CA VAL A 450 3.35 19.54 -37.35
C VAL A 450 4.21 20.48 -38.20
N ALA A 451 3.92 21.79 -38.18
CA ALA A 451 4.66 22.79 -38.95
C ALA A 451 6.11 22.98 -38.45
N ALA A 452 6.38 22.70 -37.17
CA ALA A 452 7.72 22.77 -36.60
C ALA A 452 8.63 21.57 -36.97
N LEU A 453 8.09 20.50 -37.54
CA LEU A 453 8.79 19.23 -37.77
C LEU A 453 9.07 18.97 -39.27
N ASN A 454 10.35 19.04 -39.67
CA ASN A 454 10.81 18.77 -41.05
C ASN A 454 11.07 17.26 -41.31
N GLY A 455 10.13 16.37 -40.98
CA GLY A 455 10.35 14.90 -41.00
C GLY A 455 9.21 14.07 -41.58
N VAL A 456 9.49 12.78 -41.85
CA VAL A 456 8.52 11.79 -42.38
C VAL A 456 7.61 11.20 -41.28
N ASP A 457 7.98 11.33 -40.01
CA ASP A 457 7.21 10.87 -38.84
C ASP A 457 6.80 12.07 -37.98
N VAL A 458 5.81 12.82 -38.48
CA VAL A 458 5.31 14.04 -37.82
C VAL A 458 4.31 13.66 -36.73
N ARG A 459 4.54 14.15 -35.51
CA ARG A 459 3.74 13.83 -34.33
C ARG A 459 3.40 15.09 -33.54
N ALA A 460 2.13 15.27 -33.21
CA ALA A 460 1.64 16.35 -32.37
C ALA A 460 1.57 15.92 -30.89
N PHE A 461 1.63 16.88 -29.99
CA PHE A 461 1.45 16.68 -28.54
C PHE A 461 2.44 15.70 -27.92
N THR A 462 3.70 15.71 -28.37
CA THR A 462 4.72 14.81 -27.81
C THR A 462 5.00 15.19 -26.35
N GLY A 463 4.99 14.20 -25.46
CA GLY A 463 5.31 14.40 -24.05
C GLY A 463 6.67 13.84 -23.66
N GLU A 464 7.13 14.20 -22.47
CA GLU A 464 8.38 13.70 -21.90
C GLU A 464 8.13 12.63 -20.83
N ALA A 465 8.93 11.57 -20.85
CA ALA A 465 8.93 10.55 -19.82
C ALA A 465 9.66 11.07 -18.57
N GLN A 466 8.95 11.12 -17.44
CA GLN A 466 9.50 11.56 -16.16
C GLN A 466 9.24 10.51 -15.07
N HIS A 467 10.08 10.52 -14.04
CA HIS A 467 10.00 9.56 -12.94
C HIS A 467 10.16 10.24 -11.60
N CYS A 468 9.49 9.71 -10.59
CA CYS A 468 9.74 10.06 -9.20
C CYS A 468 9.95 8.83 -8.34
N LYS A 469 10.66 9.04 -7.24
CA LYS A 469 10.96 8.02 -6.24
C LYS A 469 10.03 8.14 -5.04
N LYS A 470 9.49 6.99 -4.64
CA LYS A 470 8.69 6.83 -3.44
C LYS A 470 9.56 6.14 -2.40
N MET A 471 10.05 6.90 -1.42
CA MET A 471 10.77 6.34 -0.29
C MET A 471 9.78 5.89 0.80
N ALA A 472 10.26 4.97 1.64
CA ALA A 472 9.59 4.38 2.79
C ALA A 472 8.89 5.37 3.74
N VAL A 473 7.99 4.85 4.57
CA VAL A 473 7.31 5.61 5.63
C VAL A 473 8.31 6.37 6.51
N GLY A 474 8.11 7.69 6.62
CA GLY A 474 9.00 8.61 7.36
C GLY A 474 10.14 9.23 6.52
N PHE A 475 10.28 8.86 5.26
CA PHE A 475 11.19 9.49 4.30
C PHE A 475 10.41 10.23 3.18
N ASN A 476 11.11 11.09 2.47
CA ASN A 476 10.53 12.02 1.49
C ASN A 476 9.87 11.26 0.32
N ASN A 477 8.54 11.30 0.24
CA ASN A 477 7.79 10.82 -0.92
C ASN A 477 7.85 11.87 -2.03
N CYS A 478 8.84 11.76 -2.92
CA CYS A 478 9.00 12.66 -4.06
C CYS A 478 7.95 12.42 -5.17
N CYS A 479 7.01 11.50 -4.96
CA CYS A 479 5.86 11.27 -5.83
C CYS A 479 4.56 11.90 -5.30
N LYS A 480 4.60 12.73 -4.26
CA LYS A 480 3.39 13.39 -3.73
C LYS A 480 2.67 14.20 -4.82
N ASP A 481 1.34 14.18 -4.79
CA ASP A 481 0.50 14.83 -5.81
C ASP A 481 0.18 16.30 -5.53
N SER A 482 0.37 16.79 -4.29
CA SER A 482 0.08 18.19 -3.91
C SER A 482 0.93 18.68 -2.73
N GLY A 483 0.98 20.00 -2.50
CA GLY A 483 1.65 20.59 -1.33
C GLY A 483 3.15 20.91 -1.50
N TRP A 484 3.63 20.97 -2.75
CA TRP A 484 5.06 21.14 -3.06
C TRP A 484 5.68 22.49 -2.63
N GLY A 485 4.86 23.49 -2.28
CA GLY A 485 5.30 24.86 -2.03
C GLY A 485 5.80 25.20 -0.62
N GLN A 486 5.56 24.36 0.39
CA GLN A 486 5.84 24.68 1.81
C GLN A 486 6.36 23.50 2.66
N ASP A 487 6.51 22.30 2.10
CA ASP A 487 6.73 21.08 2.89
C ASP A 487 8.20 20.87 3.33
N VAL A 488 8.37 20.70 4.65
CA VAL A 488 9.61 20.31 5.34
C VAL A 488 9.92 18.84 5.01
N GLY A 489 10.62 18.60 3.90
CA GLY A 489 10.99 17.26 3.44
C GLY A 489 11.40 17.20 1.97
N LEU A 490 10.98 18.16 1.15
CA LEU A 490 11.26 18.12 -0.29
C LEU A 490 12.72 18.45 -0.67
N SER A 491 13.60 18.74 0.30
CA SER A 491 15.01 19.05 0.05
C SER A 491 15.78 17.89 -0.57
N SER A 492 15.39 16.63 -0.29
CA SER A 492 16.07 15.45 -0.85
C SER A 492 15.56 15.03 -2.23
N CYS A 493 14.48 15.65 -2.74
CA CYS A 493 13.97 15.36 -4.07
C CYS A 493 14.81 16.10 -5.12
N SER A 494 15.07 15.42 -6.23
CA SER A 494 15.78 15.99 -7.38
C SER A 494 15.03 17.17 -7.99
N SER A 495 15.73 17.97 -8.82
CA SER A 495 15.12 19.06 -9.58
C SER A 495 14.00 18.56 -10.49
N GLU A 496 14.21 17.40 -11.10
CA GLU A 496 13.28 16.76 -12.04
C GLU A 496 12.02 16.31 -11.30
N GLU A 497 12.16 15.71 -10.11
CA GLU A 497 11.02 15.33 -9.26
C GLU A 497 10.20 16.53 -8.80
N LYS A 498 10.86 17.66 -8.48
CA LYS A 498 10.17 18.91 -8.14
C LYS A 498 9.45 19.52 -9.33
N ALA A 499 10.04 19.46 -10.51
CA ALA A 499 9.40 19.90 -11.75
C ALA A 499 8.17 19.04 -12.07
N LEU A 500 8.29 17.72 -11.93
CA LEU A 500 7.19 16.78 -12.06
C LEU A 500 6.07 17.09 -11.03
N GLY A 501 6.42 17.39 -9.78
CA GLY A 501 5.48 17.85 -8.76
C GLY A 501 4.66 19.06 -9.20
N LYS A 502 5.32 20.10 -9.75
CA LYS A 502 4.64 21.29 -10.29
C LYS A 502 3.78 20.97 -11.51
N ALA A 503 4.23 20.09 -12.39
CA ALA A 503 3.47 19.68 -13.56
C ALA A 503 2.18 18.93 -13.15
N LYS A 504 2.24 18.14 -12.07
CA LYS A 504 1.08 17.47 -11.48
C LYS A 504 0.09 18.46 -10.88
N ASP A 505 0.56 19.43 -10.10
CA ASP A 505 -0.27 20.53 -9.56
C ASP A 505 -0.99 21.30 -10.71
N LYS A 506 -0.35 21.41 -11.87
CA LYS A 506 -0.90 22.06 -13.08
C LYS A 506 -1.77 21.15 -13.96
N LYS A 507 -2.01 19.89 -13.57
CA LYS A 507 -2.77 18.89 -14.35
C LYS A 507 -2.19 18.65 -15.76
N LEU A 508 -0.86 18.60 -15.88
CA LEU A 508 -0.12 18.41 -17.14
C LEU A 508 0.42 16.98 -17.35
N THR A 509 0.14 16.06 -16.43
CA THR A 509 0.78 14.74 -16.40
C THR A 509 -0.22 13.61 -16.59
N VAL A 510 0.15 12.58 -17.34
CA VAL A 510 -0.53 11.28 -17.36
C VAL A 510 0.31 10.28 -16.56
N TYR A 511 -0.33 9.63 -15.59
CA TYR A 511 0.28 8.53 -14.86
C TYR A 511 0.38 7.26 -15.70
N VAL A 512 1.52 6.57 -15.64
CA VAL A 512 1.78 5.37 -16.47
C VAL A 512 1.91 4.10 -15.62
N GLY A 513 2.37 4.19 -14.38
CA GLY A 513 2.42 3.04 -13.47
C GLY A 513 3.52 3.11 -12.42
N GLU A 514 3.39 2.28 -11.40
CA GLU A 514 4.36 2.12 -10.30
C GLU A 514 5.17 0.83 -10.51
N TYR A 515 6.47 0.87 -10.20
CA TYR A 515 7.35 -0.28 -10.35
C TYR A 515 8.45 -0.33 -9.29
N CYS A 516 8.94 -1.54 -9.04
CA CYS A 516 10.11 -1.77 -8.22
C CYS A 516 11.38 -1.48 -9.03
N SER A 517 12.06 -0.38 -8.72
CA SER A 517 13.29 0.02 -9.40
C SER A 517 14.54 -0.70 -8.88
N LYS A 518 14.51 -1.14 -7.61
CA LYS A 518 15.58 -1.92 -6.97
C LYS A 518 14.99 -3.10 -6.20
N LYS A 519 15.34 -4.32 -6.61
CA LYS A 519 14.89 -5.58 -5.99
C LYS A 519 16.09 -6.40 -5.53
N VAL A 520 16.08 -6.89 -4.30
CA VAL A 520 17.16 -7.72 -3.71
C VAL A 520 16.52 -8.92 -3.02
N LEU A 521 16.95 -10.13 -3.35
CA LEU A 521 16.41 -11.40 -2.80
C LEU A 521 14.87 -11.49 -2.87
N GLY A 522 14.26 -10.97 -3.94
CA GLY A 522 12.81 -11.01 -4.12
C GLY A 522 12.04 -9.92 -3.36
N VAL A 523 12.71 -9.07 -2.59
CA VAL A 523 12.12 -7.97 -1.83
C VAL A 523 12.37 -6.64 -2.55
N CYS A 524 11.33 -5.82 -2.72
CA CYS A 524 11.51 -4.46 -3.22
C CYS A 524 12.20 -3.59 -2.17
N LEU A 525 13.13 -2.73 -2.61
CA LEU A 525 13.82 -1.77 -1.75
C LEU A 525 13.57 -0.32 -2.16
N GLU A 526 13.11 -0.10 -3.40
CA GLU A 526 12.90 1.24 -3.95
C GLU A 526 11.81 1.20 -5.01
N LYS A 527 10.71 1.91 -4.75
CA LYS A 527 9.58 2.08 -5.67
C LYS A 527 9.72 3.38 -6.44
N LYS A 528 9.35 3.35 -7.71
CA LYS A 528 9.29 4.53 -8.59
C LYS A 528 7.98 4.55 -9.35
N ARG A 529 7.53 5.75 -9.71
CA ARG A 529 6.40 5.96 -10.63
C ARG A 529 6.89 6.55 -11.94
N GLY A 530 6.25 6.15 -13.04
CA GLY A 530 6.44 6.72 -14.36
C GLY A 530 5.28 7.61 -14.77
N TYR A 531 5.60 8.72 -15.44
CA TYR A 531 4.64 9.69 -15.94
C TYR A 531 5.02 10.13 -17.35
N CYS A 532 4.01 10.54 -18.12
CA CYS A 532 4.18 11.39 -19.28
C CYS A 532 3.80 12.82 -18.92
N VAL A 533 4.69 13.78 -19.17
CA VAL A 533 4.46 15.21 -18.93
C VAL A 533 4.26 15.90 -20.27
N PHE A 534 3.23 16.73 -20.37
CA PHE A 534 2.88 17.48 -21.57
C PHE A 534 2.95 18.97 -21.29
N ASP A 535 3.15 19.76 -22.35
CA ASP A 535 3.40 21.18 -22.19
C ASP A 535 2.10 22.00 -21.97
N SER A 536 0.96 21.46 -22.42
CA SER A 536 -0.38 22.05 -22.23
C SER A 536 -1.41 21.04 -21.70
N LYS A 537 -2.46 21.53 -21.05
CA LYS A 537 -3.58 20.68 -20.61
C LYS A 537 -4.29 20.04 -21.79
N LEU A 538 -4.36 20.78 -22.90
CA LEU A 538 -4.93 20.30 -24.15
C LEU A 538 -4.16 19.11 -24.72
N ALA A 539 -2.83 19.20 -24.76
CA ALA A 539 -1.96 18.10 -25.19
C ALA A 539 -2.17 16.86 -24.31
N ARG A 540 -2.20 17.04 -22.98
CA ARG A 540 -2.51 15.95 -22.04
C ARG A 540 -3.87 15.32 -22.34
N ILE A 541 -4.93 16.13 -22.50
CA ILE A 541 -6.30 15.63 -22.75
C ILE A 541 -6.39 14.84 -24.04
N VAL A 542 -5.83 15.34 -25.14
CA VAL A 542 -5.83 14.66 -26.45
C VAL A 542 -5.07 13.34 -26.37
N GLN A 543 -3.94 13.33 -25.68
CA GLN A 543 -3.15 12.11 -25.48
C GLN A 543 -3.87 11.11 -24.58
N GLU A 544 -4.47 11.59 -23.49
CA GLU A 544 -5.14 10.74 -22.53
C GLU A 544 -6.46 10.18 -23.08
N GLN A 545 -7.39 11.05 -23.47
CA GLN A 545 -8.73 10.64 -23.90
C GLN A 545 -8.76 10.21 -25.37
N GLY A 546 -7.92 10.80 -26.22
CA GLY A 546 -7.83 10.41 -27.62
C GLY A 546 -6.98 9.16 -27.82
N ARG A 547 -5.68 9.28 -27.58
CA ARG A 547 -4.74 8.19 -27.86
C ARG A 547 -5.00 6.95 -27.00
N ARG A 548 -5.15 7.08 -25.68
CA ARG A 548 -5.40 5.91 -24.81
C ARG A 548 -6.84 5.42 -24.90
N ASP A 549 -7.83 6.29 -24.70
CA ASP A 549 -9.20 5.83 -24.49
C ASP A 549 -9.96 5.55 -25.80
N GLN A 550 -9.81 6.38 -26.85
CA GLN A 550 -10.47 6.15 -28.14
C GLN A 550 -9.70 5.22 -29.07
N LEU A 551 -8.38 5.41 -29.20
CA LEU A 551 -7.54 4.62 -30.13
C LEU A 551 -6.99 3.34 -29.50
N GLY A 552 -7.10 3.17 -28.18
CA GLY A 552 -6.56 2.00 -27.46
C GLY A 552 -5.03 1.94 -27.41
N VAL A 553 -4.35 3.05 -27.67
CA VAL A 553 -2.89 3.12 -27.67
C VAL A 553 -2.42 3.59 -26.30
N GLY A 554 -1.94 2.66 -25.47
CA GLY A 554 -1.46 2.97 -24.12
C GLY A 554 -0.12 3.70 -24.06
N PHE A 555 0.26 4.13 -22.85
CA PHE A 555 1.51 4.85 -22.53
C PHE A 555 2.67 3.94 -22.11
N GLY A 556 2.65 2.66 -22.46
CA GLY A 556 3.70 1.71 -22.06
C GLY A 556 3.59 1.28 -20.59
N LYS A 557 4.74 1.16 -19.90
CA LYS A 557 4.83 0.71 -18.49
C LYS A 557 5.50 1.77 -17.64
N GLY A 558 5.24 1.82 -16.34
CA GLY A 558 5.87 2.80 -15.44
C GLY A 558 7.40 2.88 -15.53
N LYS A 559 8.09 1.76 -15.81
CA LYS A 559 9.56 1.71 -16.01
C LYS A 559 10.03 2.22 -17.38
N SER A 560 9.15 2.22 -18.37
CA SER A 560 9.41 2.63 -19.75
C SER A 560 8.16 3.30 -20.34
N PRO A 561 7.86 4.55 -19.94
CA PRO A 561 6.75 5.31 -20.50
C PRO A 561 6.92 5.54 -22.00
N ASP A 562 5.85 5.35 -22.76
CA ASP A 562 5.75 5.71 -24.17
C ASP A 562 4.94 7.00 -24.31
N CYS A 563 5.64 8.14 -24.17
CA CYS A 563 5.07 9.48 -24.23
C CYS A 563 5.07 10.07 -25.64
N ARG A 564 5.14 9.23 -26.67
CA ARG A 564 5.15 9.71 -28.06
C ARG A 564 3.93 10.58 -28.38
N GLY A 565 4.15 11.53 -29.30
CA GLY A 565 3.08 12.28 -29.93
C GLY A 565 2.09 11.41 -30.71
N ILE A 566 0.92 11.97 -30.99
CA ILE A 566 -0.09 11.40 -31.86
C ILE A 566 0.28 11.68 -33.32
N THR A 567 0.17 10.67 -34.18
CA THR A 567 0.41 10.84 -35.63
C THR A 567 -0.79 11.55 -36.28
N VAL A 568 -0.60 12.10 -37.48
CA VAL A 568 -1.69 12.76 -38.23
C VAL A 568 -2.85 11.80 -38.49
N ASP A 569 -2.57 10.55 -38.88
CA ASP A 569 -3.61 9.54 -39.13
C ASP A 569 -4.38 9.15 -37.87
N GLU A 570 -3.70 9.11 -36.71
CA GLU A 570 -4.34 8.87 -35.41
C GLU A 570 -5.21 10.05 -35.01
N LEU A 571 -4.71 11.28 -35.17
CA LEU A 571 -5.43 12.51 -34.84
C LEU A 571 -6.73 12.65 -35.63
N GLN A 572 -6.73 12.29 -36.92
CA GLN A 572 -7.93 12.34 -37.78
C GLN A 572 -9.03 11.34 -37.38
N ARG A 573 -8.68 10.31 -36.60
CA ARG A 573 -9.64 9.31 -36.11
C ARG A 573 -10.24 9.67 -34.76
N LEU A 574 -9.77 10.74 -34.14
CA LEU A 574 -10.27 11.19 -32.85
C LEU A 574 -11.60 11.92 -33.00
N ASP A 575 -12.56 11.52 -32.17
CA ASP A 575 -13.78 12.27 -31.95
C ASP A 575 -13.59 13.23 -30.77
N PHE A 576 -13.35 14.50 -31.09
CA PHE A 576 -13.23 15.56 -30.09
C PHE A 576 -14.58 15.89 -29.42
N GLY A 577 -15.71 15.50 -30.03
CA GLY A 577 -17.07 15.72 -29.53
C GLY A 577 -17.45 14.84 -28.33
N VAL A 578 -16.62 13.86 -27.98
CA VAL A 578 -16.83 13.01 -26.78
C VAL A 578 -15.71 13.18 -25.74
N MET A 579 -14.74 14.06 -25.98
CA MET A 579 -13.68 14.37 -25.02
C MET A 579 -14.11 15.45 -24.04
N ASN A 580 -13.74 15.27 -22.77
CA ASN A 580 -13.94 16.24 -21.72
C ASN A 580 -12.77 17.23 -21.65
N PHE A 581 -13.02 18.48 -22.05
CA PHE A 581 -12.07 19.60 -22.01
C PHE A 581 -12.23 20.52 -20.79
N SER A 582 -12.95 20.09 -19.74
CA SER A 582 -13.21 20.91 -18.55
C SER A 582 -11.97 21.49 -17.91
N ASP A 583 -10.90 20.70 -17.80
CA ASP A 583 -9.64 21.16 -17.19
C ASP A 583 -8.97 22.31 -17.99
N PHE A 584 -9.19 22.37 -19.31
CA PHE A 584 -8.61 23.38 -20.19
C PHE A 584 -9.43 24.67 -20.22
N TYR A 585 -10.77 24.61 -20.23
CA TYR A 585 -11.60 25.82 -20.22
C TYR A 585 -11.91 26.36 -18.82
N ASP A 586 -11.88 25.55 -17.75
CA ASP A 586 -12.02 26.10 -16.38
C ASP A 586 -10.92 27.16 -16.13
N ASP A 587 -9.74 26.98 -16.74
CA ASP A 587 -8.65 27.97 -16.81
C ASP A 587 -8.95 29.18 -17.71
N LEU A 588 -9.77 29.02 -18.75
CA LEU A 588 -10.22 30.10 -19.64
C LEU A 588 -11.07 31.12 -18.87
N ASN A 589 -11.89 30.64 -17.92
CA ASN A 589 -12.74 31.49 -17.08
C ASN A 589 -11.99 32.11 -15.90
N ALA A 590 -10.96 31.44 -15.38
CA ALA A 590 -10.21 31.87 -14.20
C ALA A 590 -8.93 32.67 -14.52
N GLY A 591 -8.43 32.59 -15.76
CA GLY A 591 -7.13 33.09 -16.20
C GLY A 591 -6.01 32.09 -15.91
N SER A 592 -5.61 31.30 -16.91
CA SER A 592 -4.53 30.31 -16.76
C SER A 592 -3.17 30.97 -16.45
N GLU A 593 -2.37 30.37 -15.58
CA GLU A 593 -0.95 30.72 -15.41
C GLU A 593 -0.03 29.92 -16.37
N ILE A 594 -0.61 29.10 -17.26
CA ILE A 594 0.14 28.28 -18.23
C ILE A 594 0.27 29.06 -19.55
N PRO A 595 1.49 29.46 -19.96
CA PRO A 595 1.68 30.31 -21.15
C PRO A 595 1.17 29.68 -22.45
N GLU A 596 1.31 28.36 -22.59
CA GLU A 596 0.87 27.65 -23.79
C GLU A 596 -0.64 27.55 -23.89
N ASP A 597 -1.33 27.27 -22.77
CA ASP A 597 -2.79 27.29 -22.74
C ASP A 597 -3.30 28.68 -23.16
N GLN A 598 -2.69 29.78 -22.68
CA GLN A 598 -3.05 31.14 -23.10
C GLN A 598 -2.83 31.37 -24.61
N ALA A 599 -1.72 30.90 -25.16
CA ALA A 599 -1.41 31.05 -26.58
C ALA A 599 -2.41 30.29 -27.47
N LEU A 600 -2.72 29.05 -27.10
CA LEU A 600 -3.68 28.21 -27.80
C LEU A 600 -5.10 28.77 -27.74
N LEU A 601 -5.50 29.31 -26.57
CA LEU A 601 -6.79 29.96 -26.39
C LEU A 601 -6.94 31.19 -27.28
N LYS A 602 -5.93 32.06 -27.32
CA LYS A 602 -5.94 33.24 -28.19
C LYS A 602 -6.05 32.85 -29.66
N LYS A 603 -5.31 31.83 -30.09
CA LYS A 603 -5.35 31.31 -31.46
C LYS A 603 -6.73 30.75 -31.82
N ALA A 604 -7.36 30.00 -30.92
CA ALA A 604 -8.72 29.49 -31.13
C ALA A 604 -9.75 30.63 -31.24
N GLN A 605 -9.63 31.66 -30.40
CA GLN A 605 -10.47 32.88 -30.48
C GLN A 605 -10.29 33.61 -31.81
N ASP A 606 -9.05 33.76 -32.29
CA ASP A 606 -8.74 34.41 -33.57
C ASP A 606 -9.36 33.65 -34.75
N ILE A 607 -9.26 32.31 -34.77
CA ILE A 607 -9.87 31.48 -35.84
C ILE A 607 -11.41 31.60 -35.82
N ILE A 608 -12.03 31.62 -34.63
CA ILE A 608 -13.47 31.81 -34.51
C ILE A 608 -13.88 33.19 -35.02
N ALA A 609 -13.15 34.24 -34.64
CA ALA A 609 -13.42 35.60 -35.09
C ALA A 609 -13.29 35.74 -36.62
N GLU A 610 -12.27 35.12 -37.22
CA GLU A 610 -12.08 35.07 -38.67
C GLU A 610 -13.24 34.33 -39.38
N LYS A 611 -13.63 33.16 -38.88
CA LYS A 611 -14.75 32.38 -39.44
C LYS A 611 -16.10 33.07 -39.27
N MET A 612 -16.28 33.87 -38.22
CA MET A 612 -17.48 34.69 -38.03
C MET A 612 -17.53 35.88 -38.99
N GLN A 613 -16.37 36.42 -39.42
CA GLN A 613 -16.30 37.46 -40.44
C GLN A 613 -16.54 36.91 -41.85
N GLU A 614 -16.07 35.69 -42.15
CA GLU A 614 -16.34 35.02 -43.44
C GLU A 614 -17.81 34.64 -43.66
N ASN A 615 -18.59 34.47 -42.58
CA ASN A 615 -20.00 34.10 -42.62
C ASN A 615 -20.95 35.25 -42.27
N ALA A 616 -20.45 36.49 -42.20
CA ALA A 616 -21.31 37.67 -42.09
C ALA A 616 -21.98 37.93 -43.47
N PRO A 617 -23.32 38.05 -43.54
CA PRO A 617 -24.03 38.32 -44.79
C PRO A 617 -23.70 39.67 -45.43
#